data_AF-A0A971F9I4-F1
#
_entry.id   AF-A0A971F9I4-F1
#
_cell.length_a   1.000
_cell.length_b   1.000
_cell.length_c   1.000
_cell.angle_alpha   90.00
_cell.angle_beta   90.00
_cell.angle_gamma   90.00
#
_symmetry.space_group_name_H-M   'P 1'
#
loop_
_entity.id
_entity.type
_entity.pdbx_description
1 polymer ?
#
loop_
_entity_poly.entity_id
_entity_poly.type
_entity_poly.pdbx_seq_one_letter_code
_entity_poly.pdbx_strand_id
1 'polypeptide(L)'
;MRSIIRIDEAKCNGCGNCITGCAEGALVLVNGKAKLVRESFCDGLGACIGDCPTGALTIEQREADAFDEAAVLAAAGAAQVPAAAGAGASAAVPAASGCPSGGHGGGCPGSMSRTFGPSAPPAHAGAAPASALRHWPVQLHLISPFAPQYQEADLLIAADCAAFACGAFHTDLLPGKALAIACPKLDELSGYVEKLRDLFTHARPPRVTVARMEVPCCGGLLRLVLEARAQAGSAVPVEEVVIGVSGDLLSRREF
;
A
#
# COMPACT_ATOMS: atom_id res chain seq x y z
N MET A 1 15.21 -27.41 -19.43
CA MET A 1 14.43 -27.84 -18.25
C MET A 1 14.48 -26.74 -17.22
N ARG A 2 13.35 -26.39 -16.61
CA ARG A 2 13.29 -25.38 -15.54
C ARG A 2 12.31 -25.81 -14.46
N SER A 3 12.50 -25.23 -13.27
CA SER A 3 11.56 -25.38 -12.16
C SER A 3 10.22 -24.74 -12.54
N ILE A 4 9.13 -25.47 -12.38
CA ILE A 4 7.77 -24.94 -12.55
C ILE A 4 6.84 -25.52 -11.50
N ILE A 5 5.78 -24.78 -11.19
CA ILE A 5 4.74 -25.24 -10.28
C ILE A 5 3.85 -26.29 -10.94
N ARG A 6 3.80 -27.47 -10.32
CA ARG A 6 2.81 -28.52 -10.58
C ARG A 6 1.67 -28.44 -9.57
N ILE A 7 0.46 -28.55 -10.07
CA ILE A 7 -0.78 -28.49 -9.29
C ILE A 7 -1.45 -29.86 -9.31
N ASP A 8 -1.69 -30.43 -8.13
CA ASP A 8 -2.47 -31.66 -7.94
C ASP A 8 -3.97 -31.32 -7.88
N GLU A 9 -4.69 -31.55 -8.99
CA GLU A 9 -6.12 -31.24 -9.10
C GLU A 9 -6.99 -32.06 -8.12
N ALA A 10 -6.52 -33.23 -7.66
CA ALA A 10 -7.26 -34.05 -6.70
C ALA A 10 -7.22 -33.45 -5.29
N LYS A 11 -6.08 -32.84 -4.92
CA LYS A 11 -5.90 -32.16 -3.62
C LYS A 11 -6.34 -30.71 -3.60
N CYS A 12 -6.39 -30.06 -4.76
CA CYS A 12 -6.84 -28.67 -4.86
C CYS A 12 -8.33 -28.57 -4.53
N ASN A 13 -8.71 -27.78 -3.53
CA ASN A 13 -10.11 -27.53 -3.16
C ASN A 13 -10.66 -26.21 -3.72
N GLY A 14 -9.87 -25.48 -4.51
CA GLY A 14 -10.31 -24.23 -5.14
C GLY A 14 -10.32 -23.00 -4.24
N CYS A 15 -9.70 -23.04 -3.05
CA CYS A 15 -9.71 -21.91 -2.11
C CYS A 15 -9.08 -20.60 -2.64
N GLY A 16 -8.16 -20.69 -3.60
CA GLY A 16 -7.57 -19.51 -4.26
C GLY A 16 -6.42 -18.83 -3.50
N ASN A 17 -6.04 -19.29 -2.29
CA ASN A 17 -4.96 -18.68 -1.50
C ASN A 17 -3.61 -18.62 -2.22
N CYS A 18 -3.34 -19.58 -3.10
CA CYS A 18 -2.12 -19.59 -3.91
C CYS A 18 -2.07 -18.50 -4.98
N ILE A 19 -3.22 -17.92 -5.36
CA ILE A 19 -3.30 -16.83 -6.34
C ILE A 19 -2.81 -15.54 -5.71
N THR A 20 -3.17 -15.28 -4.45
CA THR A 20 -2.70 -14.11 -3.71
C THR A 20 -1.21 -14.18 -3.39
N GLY A 21 -0.66 -15.39 -3.27
CA GLY A 21 0.75 -15.65 -3.03
C GLY A 21 1.65 -15.61 -4.27
N CYS A 22 1.09 -15.40 -5.46
CA CYS A 22 1.85 -15.34 -6.72
C CYS A 22 1.97 -13.89 -7.18
N ALA A 23 3.13 -13.28 -6.96
CA ALA A 23 3.39 -11.89 -7.32
C ALA A 23 3.30 -11.64 -8.84
N GLU A 24 3.57 -12.69 -9.62
CA GLU A 24 3.56 -12.70 -11.09
C GLU A 24 2.15 -12.89 -11.65
N GLY A 25 1.15 -13.19 -10.80
CA GLY A 25 -0.22 -13.46 -11.22
C GLY A 25 -0.35 -14.70 -12.13
N ALA A 26 0.57 -15.66 -12.03
CA ALA A 26 0.64 -16.82 -12.91
C ALA A 26 -0.51 -17.82 -12.69
N LEU A 27 -1.20 -17.77 -11.54
CA LEU A 27 -2.23 -18.72 -11.13
C LEU A 27 -3.63 -18.09 -11.19
N VAL A 28 -4.59 -18.82 -11.75
CA VAL A 28 -6.02 -18.44 -11.78
C VAL A 28 -6.90 -19.64 -11.40
N LEU A 29 -8.13 -19.35 -10.98
CA LEU A 29 -9.15 -20.38 -10.79
C LEU A 29 -9.90 -20.64 -12.10
N VAL A 30 -9.84 -21.87 -12.58
CA VAL A 30 -10.65 -22.36 -13.71
C VAL A 30 -11.44 -23.56 -13.22
N ASN A 31 -12.78 -23.49 -13.30
CA ASN A 31 -13.68 -24.54 -12.82
C ASN A 31 -13.45 -24.96 -11.35
N GLY A 32 -13.15 -23.98 -10.48
CA GLY A 32 -12.90 -24.24 -9.05
C GLY A 32 -11.58 -24.94 -8.76
N LYS A 33 -10.62 -24.98 -9.69
CA LYS A 33 -9.27 -25.52 -9.49
C LYS A 33 -8.23 -24.50 -9.91
N ALA A 34 -7.12 -24.42 -9.18
CA ALA A 34 -6.00 -23.56 -9.54
C ALA A 34 -5.33 -24.08 -10.82
N LYS A 35 -5.08 -23.20 -11.79
CA LYS A 35 -4.38 -23.48 -13.05
C LYS A 35 -3.41 -22.36 -13.38
N LEU A 36 -2.30 -22.71 -14.04
CA LEU A 36 -1.39 -21.72 -14.61
C LEU A 36 -2.03 -21.07 -15.84
N VAL A 37 -2.04 -19.74 -15.88
CA VAL A 37 -2.53 -18.97 -17.04
C VAL A 37 -1.64 -19.22 -18.24
N ARG A 38 -0.32 -19.11 -18.03
CA ARG A 38 0.74 -19.44 -18.97
C ARG A 38 1.96 -19.91 -18.19
N GLU A 39 2.69 -20.86 -18.77
CA GLU A 39 3.91 -21.37 -18.14
C GLU A 39 5.01 -20.30 -18.06
N SER A 40 5.07 -19.38 -19.03
CA SER A 40 6.00 -18.26 -19.06
C SER A 40 5.80 -17.24 -17.94
N PHE A 41 4.68 -17.29 -17.21
CA PHE A 41 4.41 -16.37 -16.09
C PHE A 41 4.84 -16.98 -14.75
N CYS A 42 5.09 -18.28 -14.70
CA CYS A 42 5.60 -18.95 -13.51
C CYS A 42 7.12 -18.80 -13.45
N ASP A 43 7.66 -18.18 -12.42
CA ASP A 43 9.10 -18.05 -12.23
C ASP A 43 9.75 -19.36 -11.70
N GLY A 44 8.96 -20.22 -11.07
CA GLY A 44 9.40 -21.50 -10.51
C GLY A 44 9.98 -21.41 -9.10
N LEU A 45 9.85 -20.27 -8.41
CA LEU A 45 10.41 -20.05 -7.06
C LEU A 45 9.62 -20.74 -5.95
N GLY A 46 8.32 -20.98 -6.14
CA GLY A 46 7.51 -21.70 -5.14
C GLY A 46 6.90 -20.85 -4.04
N ALA A 47 6.82 -19.52 -4.20
CA ALA A 47 6.19 -18.62 -3.23
C ALA A 47 4.76 -19.08 -2.83
N CYS A 48 3.98 -19.54 -3.81
CA CYS A 48 2.60 -19.98 -3.62
C CYS A 48 2.42 -21.31 -2.86
N ILE A 49 3.49 -22.08 -2.63
CA ILE A 49 3.41 -23.42 -2.03
C ILE A 49 3.00 -23.33 -0.55
N GLY A 50 3.56 -22.35 0.17
CA GLY A 50 3.25 -22.12 1.59
C GLY A 50 1.80 -21.72 1.86
N ASP A 51 1.16 -21.10 0.86
CA ASP A 51 -0.20 -20.59 0.98
C ASP A 51 -1.28 -21.63 0.66
N CYS A 52 -0.90 -22.82 0.20
CA CYS A 52 -1.85 -23.88 -0.13
C CYS A 52 -2.18 -24.73 1.10
N PRO A 53 -3.36 -24.57 1.73
CA PRO A 53 -3.71 -25.30 2.95
C PRO A 53 -3.86 -26.81 2.74
N THR A 54 -4.08 -27.25 1.49
CA THR A 54 -4.21 -28.68 1.14
C THR A 54 -2.92 -29.30 0.63
N GLY A 55 -1.84 -28.52 0.50
CA GLY A 55 -0.55 -28.99 -0.03
C GLY A 55 -0.64 -29.50 -1.48
N ALA A 56 -1.48 -28.89 -2.30
CA ALA A 56 -1.70 -29.29 -3.69
C ALA A 56 -0.61 -28.80 -4.67
N LEU A 57 0.32 -27.96 -4.23
CA LEU A 57 1.34 -27.33 -5.08
C LEU A 57 2.72 -27.92 -4.79
N THR A 58 3.45 -28.29 -5.85
CA THR A 58 4.82 -28.82 -5.78
C THR A 58 5.68 -28.24 -6.89
N ILE A 59 7.00 -28.18 -6.73
CA ILE A 59 7.93 -27.82 -7.80
C ILE A 59 8.32 -29.09 -8.56
N GLU A 60 8.25 -29.05 -9.90
CA GLU A 60 8.80 -30.08 -10.77
C GLU A 60 9.78 -29.49 -11.79
N GLN A 61 10.67 -30.33 -12.34
CA GLN A 61 11.53 -29.97 -13.47
C GLN A 61 10.89 -30.49 -14.75
N ARG A 62 10.46 -29.58 -15.63
CA ARG A 62 9.97 -29.96 -16.96
C ARG A 62 10.45 -28.99 -18.04
N GLU A 63 10.18 -29.35 -19.29
CA GLU A 63 10.35 -28.45 -20.42
C GLU A 63 9.12 -27.52 -20.48
N ALA A 64 9.38 -26.22 -20.39
CA ALA A 64 8.36 -25.17 -20.29
C ALA A 64 8.94 -23.87 -20.87
N ASP A 65 8.07 -22.99 -21.35
CA ASP A 65 8.46 -21.68 -21.89
C ASP A 65 9.27 -20.87 -20.87
N ALA A 66 10.25 -20.10 -21.35
CA ALA A 66 11.07 -19.24 -20.50
C ALA A 66 10.19 -18.18 -19.79
N PHE A 67 10.62 -17.78 -18.59
CA PHE A 67 9.95 -16.72 -17.86
C PHE A 67 10.06 -15.39 -18.63
N ASP A 68 8.93 -14.73 -18.85
CA ASP A 68 8.85 -13.47 -19.59
C ASP A 68 8.31 -12.36 -18.69
N GLU A 69 9.23 -11.65 -18.05
CA GLU A 69 8.95 -10.55 -17.14
C GLU A 69 8.19 -9.40 -17.83
N ALA A 70 8.49 -9.14 -19.10
CA ALA A 70 7.80 -8.10 -19.87
C ALA A 70 6.35 -8.48 -20.16
N ALA A 71 6.08 -9.75 -20.45
CA ALA A 71 4.72 -10.26 -20.64
C ALA A 71 3.91 -10.31 -19.34
N VAL A 72 4.56 -10.57 -18.19
CA VAL A 72 3.94 -10.48 -16.86
C VAL A 72 3.53 -9.03 -16.57
N LEU A 73 4.42 -8.06 -16.79
CA LEU A 73 4.12 -6.64 -16.61
C LEU A 73 3.00 -6.14 -17.56
N ALA A 74 2.98 -6.63 -18.79
CA ALA A 74 1.92 -6.31 -19.75
C ALA A 74 0.56 -6.93 -19.37
N ALA A 75 0.55 -8.14 -18.79
CA ALA A 75 -0.66 -8.85 -18.38
C ALA A 75 -1.21 -8.40 -17.01
N ALA A 76 -0.35 -7.89 -16.11
CA ALA A 76 -0.76 -7.29 -14.83
C ALA A 76 -1.65 -6.05 -15.03
N GLY A 77 -1.62 -5.43 -16.22
CA GLY A 77 -2.58 -4.41 -16.64
C GLY A 77 -3.98 -4.93 -17.01
N ALA A 78 -4.20 -6.26 -17.08
CA ALA A 78 -5.38 -6.88 -17.68
C ALA A 78 -6.11 -7.94 -16.82
N ALA A 79 -5.62 -8.30 -15.63
CA ALA A 79 -6.25 -9.34 -14.78
C ALA A 79 -6.97 -8.76 -13.55
N GLN A 80 -8.31 -8.66 -13.64
CA GLN A 80 -9.21 -8.33 -12.53
C GLN A 80 -9.55 -9.59 -11.74
N VAL A 81 -9.32 -9.59 -10.42
CA VAL A 81 -9.74 -10.69 -9.53
C VAL A 81 -11.25 -10.55 -9.21
N PRO A 82 -12.05 -11.64 -9.32
CA PRO A 82 -13.49 -11.59 -9.07
C PRO A 82 -13.79 -11.44 -7.58
N ALA A 83 -14.72 -10.52 -7.26
CA ALA A 83 -15.25 -10.33 -5.91
C ALA A 83 -16.15 -11.51 -5.50
N ALA A 84 -15.81 -12.19 -4.41
CA ALA A 84 -16.69 -13.14 -3.75
C ALA A 84 -17.40 -12.50 -2.55
N ALA A 85 -18.70 -12.79 -2.47
CA ALA A 85 -19.70 -12.22 -1.59
C ALA A 85 -19.59 -12.69 -0.12
N GLY A 86 -20.05 -11.83 0.80
CA GLY A 86 -20.31 -12.18 2.19
C GLY A 86 -21.16 -11.09 2.87
N ALA A 87 -22.37 -11.47 3.28
CA ALA A 87 -23.51 -10.62 3.61
C ALA A 87 -23.50 -10.04 5.05
N GLY A 88 -24.12 -8.86 5.21
CA GLY A 88 -24.52 -8.27 6.49
C GLY A 88 -25.39 -7.02 6.29
N ALA A 89 -26.70 -7.16 6.58
CA ALA A 89 -27.82 -6.20 6.61
C ALA A 89 -27.49 -4.76 7.09
N SER A 90 -28.24 -3.67 6.83
CA SER A 90 -29.52 -3.32 6.18
C SER A 90 -29.59 -1.78 6.15
N ALA A 91 -30.15 -1.19 5.10
CA ALA A 91 -31.20 -0.15 5.17
C ALA A 91 -31.27 0.63 3.84
N ALA A 92 -32.49 0.70 3.30
CA ALA A 92 -32.81 1.14 1.95
C ALA A 92 -32.86 2.67 1.79
N VAL A 93 -32.43 3.16 0.61
CA VAL A 93 -32.99 4.34 -0.06
C VAL A 93 -32.74 4.23 -1.59
N PRO A 94 -33.54 4.86 -2.46
CA PRO A 94 -34.15 4.23 -3.62
C PRO A 94 -33.34 4.43 -4.91
N ALA A 95 -33.68 3.60 -5.90
CA ALA A 95 -33.16 3.62 -7.24
C ALA A 95 -33.25 5.01 -7.90
N ALA A 96 -32.10 5.59 -8.20
CA ALA A 96 -31.93 6.54 -9.28
C ALA A 96 -30.83 5.99 -10.22
N SER A 97 -31.32 5.36 -11.28
CA SER A 97 -30.82 5.48 -12.64
C SER A 97 -29.32 5.30 -12.89
N GLY A 98 -28.98 4.07 -13.31
CA GLY A 98 -28.12 3.80 -14.46
C GLY A 98 -26.69 4.30 -14.35
N CYS A 99 -25.78 3.43 -13.92
CA CYS A 99 -24.38 3.55 -14.30
C CYS A 99 -24.30 3.40 -15.83
N PRO A 100 -23.87 4.42 -16.60
CA PRO A 100 -23.45 4.20 -17.96
C PRO A 100 -22.10 3.51 -17.89
N SER A 101 -22.11 2.21 -18.11
CA SER A 101 -20.94 1.47 -18.58
C SER A 101 -20.47 2.10 -19.89
N GLY A 102 -19.38 2.87 -19.85
CA GLY A 102 -18.85 3.58 -21.02
C GLY A 102 -17.53 4.31 -20.77
N GLY A 103 -16.43 3.56 -20.74
CA GLY A 103 -15.06 4.06 -20.84
C GLY A 103 -14.53 4.83 -19.61
N HIS A 104 -13.21 5.04 -19.60
CA HIS A 104 -12.36 5.64 -18.55
C HIS A 104 -11.72 4.61 -17.62
N GLY A 105 -10.46 4.29 -17.92
CA GLY A 105 -9.59 3.52 -17.03
C GLY A 105 -9.51 4.19 -15.66
N GLY A 106 -10.05 3.53 -14.65
CA GLY A 106 -9.97 3.96 -13.26
C GLY A 106 -9.54 2.78 -12.43
N GLY A 107 -8.34 2.85 -11.83
CA GLY A 107 -7.80 1.83 -10.93
C GLY A 107 -8.68 1.61 -9.69
N CYS A 108 -8.26 0.72 -8.78
CA CYS A 108 -8.97 0.49 -7.51
C CYS A 108 -9.28 1.84 -6.82
N PRO A 109 -10.54 2.11 -6.42
CA PRO A 109 -10.89 3.36 -5.73
C PRO A 109 -10.03 3.65 -4.50
N GLY A 110 -9.52 2.59 -3.85
CA GLY A 110 -8.59 2.68 -2.73
C GLY A 110 -7.21 3.25 -3.09
N SER A 111 -6.78 3.14 -4.35
CA SER A 111 -5.50 3.68 -4.84
C SER A 111 -5.68 4.90 -5.73
N MET A 112 -6.92 5.32 -6.01
CA MET A 112 -7.19 6.52 -6.79
C MET A 112 -6.71 7.75 -6.02
N SER A 113 -5.77 8.48 -6.62
CA SER A 113 -5.31 9.76 -6.07
C SER A 113 -6.45 10.77 -6.07
N ARG A 114 -6.74 11.35 -4.90
CA ARG A 114 -7.78 12.35 -4.68
C ARG A 114 -7.20 13.46 -3.81
N THR A 115 -7.59 14.68 -4.11
CA THR A 115 -7.31 15.85 -3.27
C THR A 115 -8.63 16.40 -2.75
N PHE A 116 -8.63 16.82 -1.50
CA PHE A 116 -9.76 17.42 -0.81
C PHE A 116 -9.42 18.89 -0.49
N GLY A 117 -10.44 19.75 -0.49
CA GLY A 117 -10.28 21.11 0.02
C GLY A 117 -10.04 21.13 1.52
N PRO A 118 -9.54 22.24 2.08
CA PRO A 118 -9.44 22.41 3.53
C PRO A 118 -10.81 22.19 4.18
N SER A 119 -10.82 21.50 5.31
CA SER A 119 -12.04 21.31 6.08
C SER A 119 -12.51 22.65 6.67
N ALA A 120 -13.82 22.88 6.63
CA ALA A 120 -14.40 24.09 7.20
C ALA A 120 -14.09 24.14 8.71
N PRO A 121 -13.75 25.33 9.27
CA PRO A 121 -13.55 25.46 10.70
C PRO A 121 -14.80 25.04 11.46
N PRO A 122 -14.66 24.50 12.69
CA PRO A 122 -15.79 24.07 13.49
C PRO A 122 -16.76 25.24 13.69
N ALA A 123 -18.02 25.04 13.29
CA ALA A 123 -19.03 26.09 13.27
C ALA A 123 -19.39 26.61 14.67
N HIS A 124 -19.14 25.82 15.73
CA HIS A 124 -19.49 26.15 17.10
C HIS A 124 -18.47 25.56 18.09
N ALA A 125 -18.32 26.19 19.25
CA ALA A 125 -17.52 25.68 20.36
C ALA A 125 -18.04 24.31 20.82
N GLY A 126 -17.16 23.30 20.85
CA GLY A 126 -17.50 21.92 21.20
C GLY A 126 -17.82 21.00 20.01
N ALA A 127 -17.78 21.49 18.77
CA ALA A 127 -17.87 20.63 17.59
C ALA A 127 -16.63 19.73 17.47
N ALA A 128 -16.84 18.49 16.99
CA ALA A 128 -15.73 17.56 16.75
C ALA A 128 -14.71 18.18 15.77
N PRO A 129 -13.40 17.99 16.02
CA PRO A 129 -12.37 18.53 15.14
C PRO A 129 -12.53 17.95 13.74
N ALA A 130 -12.50 18.82 12.74
CA ALA A 130 -12.55 18.39 11.36
C ALA A 130 -11.22 17.74 10.96
N SER A 131 -11.25 16.80 10.03
CA SER A 131 -10.03 16.17 9.53
C SER A 131 -9.12 17.20 8.85
N ALA A 132 -7.85 17.23 9.23
CA ALA A 132 -6.81 17.97 8.53
C ALA A 132 -6.25 17.26 7.29
N LEU A 133 -6.73 16.04 6.97
CA LEU A 133 -6.28 15.30 5.78
C LEU A 133 -6.82 15.94 4.50
N ARG A 134 -5.93 16.19 3.53
CA ARG A 134 -6.26 16.87 2.26
C ARG A 134 -6.10 15.97 1.04
N HIS A 135 -5.73 14.71 1.19
CA HIS A 135 -5.53 13.82 0.06
C HIS A 135 -5.72 12.34 0.42
N TRP A 136 -5.85 11.51 -0.59
CA TRP A 136 -5.91 10.05 -0.53
C TRP A 136 -5.26 9.47 -1.78
N PRO A 137 -4.60 8.29 -1.76
CA PRO A 137 -4.30 7.44 -0.60
C PRO A 137 -3.19 7.99 0.30
N VAL A 138 -3.03 7.41 1.49
CA VAL A 138 -1.98 7.81 2.45
C VAL A 138 -0.95 6.72 2.70
N GLN A 139 -1.18 5.46 2.32
CA GLN A 139 -0.20 4.39 2.51
C GLN A 139 1.00 4.60 1.58
N LEU A 140 2.22 4.59 2.12
CA LEU A 140 3.46 4.78 1.36
C LEU A 140 3.55 3.77 0.19
N HIS A 141 3.06 2.55 0.40
CA HIS A 141 2.96 1.54 -0.66
C HIS A 141 2.09 1.99 -1.86
N LEU A 142 1.00 2.72 -1.61
CA LEU A 142 0.01 3.09 -2.63
C LEU A 142 0.24 4.44 -3.28
N ILE A 143 0.94 5.35 -2.61
CA ILE A 143 1.10 6.71 -3.12
C ILE A 143 2.09 6.76 -4.30
N SER A 144 1.85 7.72 -5.18
CA SER A 144 2.83 8.12 -6.21
C SER A 144 3.63 9.33 -5.70
N PRO A 145 4.97 9.27 -5.69
CA PRO A 145 5.84 10.42 -5.40
C PRO A 145 5.61 11.63 -6.29
N PHE A 146 5.06 11.41 -7.49
CA PHE A 146 4.81 12.43 -8.50
C PHE A 146 3.44 13.08 -8.38
N ALA A 147 2.62 12.68 -7.41
CA ALA A 147 1.27 13.20 -7.27
C ALA A 147 1.30 14.70 -6.84
N PRO A 148 0.40 15.54 -7.37
CA PRO A 148 0.43 16.99 -7.14
C PRO A 148 0.38 17.42 -5.67
N GLN A 149 -0.29 16.64 -4.82
CA GLN A 149 -0.44 16.96 -3.39
C GLN A 149 0.89 16.96 -2.60
N TYR A 150 1.94 16.34 -3.13
CA TYR A 150 3.26 16.30 -2.49
C TYR A 150 4.19 17.43 -2.95
N GLN A 151 3.89 18.08 -4.08
CA GLN A 151 4.77 19.06 -4.69
C GLN A 151 4.93 20.29 -3.79
N GLU A 152 6.17 20.53 -3.36
CA GLU A 152 6.59 21.63 -2.48
C GLU A 152 5.77 21.72 -1.17
N ALA A 153 5.15 20.61 -0.77
CA ALA A 153 4.39 20.50 0.46
C ALA A 153 5.27 20.02 1.61
N ASP A 154 5.03 20.52 2.81
CA ASP A 154 5.56 19.88 4.03
C ASP A 154 5.13 18.41 4.06
N LEU A 155 6.05 17.50 4.33
CA LEU A 155 5.78 16.07 4.35
C LEU A 155 5.66 15.56 5.79
N LEU A 156 4.63 14.76 6.06
CA LEU A 156 4.51 13.99 7.30
C LEU A 156 4.60 12.51 6.95
N ILE A 157 5.66 11.84 7.38
CA ILE A 157 5.82 10.39 7.32
C ILE A 157 5.46 9.83 8.70
N ALA A 158 4.36 9.11 8.82
CA ALA A 158 3.86 8.65 10.12
C ALA A 158 3.81 7.12 10.21
N ALA A 159 4.06 6.58 11.40
CA ALA A 159 3.77 5.20 11.71
C ALA A 159 2.25 4.96 11.68
N ASP A 160 1.80 3.79 11.22
CA ASP A 160 0.37 3.47 11.12
C ASP A 160 -0.39 3.66 12.44
N CYS A 161 0.22 3.30 13.56
CA CYS A 161 -0.38 3.45 14.89
C CYS A 161 -0.41 4.90 15.40
N ALA A 162 0.33 5.83 14.78
CA ALA A 162 0.52 7.18 15.31
C ALA A 162 -0.79 7.95 15.44
N ALA A 163 -1.64 7.92 14.40
CA ALA A 163 -2.92 8.63 14.41
C ALA A 163 -3.96 7.98 15.33
N PHE A 164 -3.83 6.69 15.62
CA PHE A 164 -4.71 5.98 16.55
C PHE A 164 -4.31 6.15 18.02
N ALA A 165 -3.01 6.31 18.29
CA ALA A 165 -2.50 6.55 19.64
C ALA A 165 -2.54 8.04 20.01
N CYS A 166 -2.14 8.94 19.11
CA CYS A 166 -2.13 10.38 19.35
C CYS A 166 -3.48 10.98 18.94
N GLY A 167 -4.37 11.20 19.91
CA GLY A 167 -5.70 11.80 19.64
C GLY A 167 -5.62 13.19 18.99
N ALA A 168 -4.56 13.95 19.26
CA ALA A 168 -4.32 15.27 18.70
C ALA A 168 -3.61 15.24 17.32
N PHE A 169 -3.46 14.07 16.68
CA PHE A 169 -2.69 13.95 15.43
C PHE A 169 -3.16 14.91 14.32
N HIS A 170 -4.49 15.03 14.14
CA HIS A 170 -5.07 15.90 13.13
C HIS A 170 -5.01 17.39 13.47
N THR A 171 -4.79 17.76 14.74
CA THR A 171 -4.69 19.17 15.18
C THR A 171 -3.25 19.63 15.33
N ASP A 172 -2.33 18.72 15.69
CA ASP A 172 -0.99 19.10 16.14
C ASP A 172 0.11 18.69 15.16
N LEU A 173 -0.11 17.63 14.36
CA LEU A 173 0.92 17.07 13.46
C LEU A 173 0.57 17.20 11.97
N LEU A 174 -0.69 16.94 11.61
CA LEU A 174 -1.13 16.89 10.21
C LEU A 174 -1.38 18.24 9.52
N PRO A 175 -1.81 19.33 10.20
CA PRO A 175 -2.18 20.56 9.50
C PRO A 175 -1.09 21.10 8.58
N GLY A 176 -1.47 21.41 7.33
CA GLY A 176 -0.54 21.96 6.34
C GLY A 176 0.34 20.93 5.64
N LYS A 177 0.37 19.66 6.07
CA LYS A 177 1.28 18.64 5.55
C LYS A 177 0.61 17.65 4.59
N ALA A 178 1.39 17.11 3.66
CA ALA A 178 1.03 15.94 2.88
C ALA A 178 1.44 14.68 3.66
N LEU A 179 0.50 13.79 3.92
CA LEU A 179 0.72 12.58 4.73
C LEU A 179 1.15 11.38 3.87
N ALA A 180 2.12 10.63 4.35
CA ALA A 180 2.30 9.23 4.00
C ALA A 180 2.46 8.37 5.28
N ILE A 181 1.88 7.18 5.32
CA ILE A 181 1.99 6.25 6.45
C ILE A 181 2.72 4.98 6.05
N ALA A 182 3.51 4.43 6.98
CA ALA A 182 4.21 3.17 6.82
C ALA A 182 4.48 2.51 8.17
N CYS A 183 4.52 1.18 8.18
CA CYS A 183 4.85 0.37 9.34
C CYS A 183 6.03 -0.57 9.01
N PRO A 184 7.26 -0.28 9.48
CA PRO A 184 8.44 -1.10 9.20
C PRO A 184 8.34 -2.58 9.62
N LYS A 185 7.37 -2.92 10.48
CA LYS A 185 7.14 -4.29 10.96
C LYS A 185 6.13 -5.06 10.11
N LEU A 186 5.16 -4.36 9.50
CA LEU A 186 4.02 -4.97 8.82
C LEU A 186 4.10 -4.83 7.31
N ASP A 187 4.73 -3.75 6.84
CA ASP A 187 4.90 -3.49 5.42
C ASP A 187 6.01 -4.34 4.84
N GLU A 188 5.90 -4.61 3.53
CA GLU A 188 7.06 -5.01 2.75
C GLU A 188 7.84 -3.78 2.31
N LEU A 189 9.10 -3.69 2.74
CA LEU A 189 9.92 -2.47 2.69
C LEU A 189 10.71 -2.33 1.40
N SER A 190 10.77 -3.39 0.59
CA SER A 190 11.37 -3.38 -0.73
C SER A 190 10.81 -2.21 -1.56
N GLY A 191 11.68 -1.30 -2.03
CA GLY A 191 11.30 -0.13 -2.81
C GLY A 191 10.95 1.13 -2.00
N TYR A 192 10.91 1.09 -0.67
CA TYR A 192 10.50 2.25 0.14
C TYR A 192 11.55 3.35 0.14
N VAL A 193 12.84 2.99 0.18
CA VAL A 193 13.93 3.97 0.13
C VAL A 193 13.92 4.69 -1.21
N GLU A 194 13.74 3.96 -2.31
CA GLU A 194 13.63 4.50 -3.66
C GLU A 194 12.44 5.44 -3.79
N LYS A 195 11.26 5.02 -3.29
CA LYS A 195 10.05 5.85 -3.33
C LYS A 195 10.18 7.13 -2.50
N LEU A 196 10.78 7.04 -1.31
CA LEU A 196 11.07 8.21 -0.47
C LEU A 196 12.12 9.12 -1.10
N ARG A 197 13.14 8.55 -1.76
CA ARG A 197 14.14 9.31 -2.53
C ARG A 197 13.48 10.07 -3.68
N ASP A 198 12.56 9.43 -4.38
CA ASP A 198 11.80 10.06 -5.47
C ASP A 198 10.90 11.19 -4.93
N LEU A 199 10.29 11.03 -3.74
CA LEU A 199 9.59 12.12 -3.05
C LEU A 199 10.53 13.30 -2.76
N PHE A 200 11.72 13.06 -2.23
CA PHE A 200 12.69 14.14 -1.98
C PHE A 200 13.20 14.82 -3.24
N THR A 201 13.36 14.06 -4.32
CA THR A 201 13.92 14.55 -5.59
C THR A 201 12.89 15.34 -6.38
N HIS A 202 11.67 14.82 -6.48
CA HIS A 202 10.63 15.38 -7.34
C HIS A 202 9.71 16.31 -6.58
N ALA A 203 9.19 15.86 -5.43
CA ALA A 203 8.25 16.64 -4.65
C ALA A 203 8.93 17.76 -3.86
N ARG A 204 10.24 17.66 -3.57
CA ARG A 204 11.07 18.70 -2.94
C ARG A 204 10.40 19.35 -1.72
N PRO A 205 10.03 18.55 -0.69
CA PRO A 205 9.35 19.08 0.48
C PRO A 205 10.24 20.11 1.20
N PRO A 206 9.69 21.25 1.67
CA PRO A 206 10.45 22.24 2.45
C PRO A 206 10.86 21.74 3.84
N ARG A 207 10.03 20.87 4.44
CA ARG A 207 10.26 20.25 5.74
C ARG A 207 9.66 18.84 5.76
N VAL A 208 10.33 17.92 6.45
CA VAL A 208 9.84 16.55 6.67
C VAL A 208 9.68 16.33 8.16
N THR A 209 8.52 15.85 8.58
CA THR A 209 8.26 15.38 9.94
C THR A 209 8.10 13.87 9.91
N VAL A 210 8.81 13.15 10.78
CA VAL A 210 8.68 11.70 10.98
C VAL A 210 8.00 11.45 12.32
N ALA A 211 6.72 11.08 12.31
CA ALA A 211 5.99 10.74 13.52
C ALA A 211 6.05 9.23 13.76
N ARG A 212 6.79 8.79 14.77
CA ARG A 212 6.95 7.37 15.08
C ARG A 212 6.53 7.06 16.52
N MET A 213 6.19 5.80 16.77
CA MET A 213 5.93 5.33 18.13
C MET A 213 7.24 5.10 18.89
N GLU A 214 7.19 5.13 20.22
CA GLU A 214 8.33 4.87 21.11
C GLU A 214 8.88 3.44 20.99
N VAL A 215 8.05 2.51 20.51
CA VAL A 215 8.40 1.10 20.37
C VAL A 215 9.54 0.87 19.36
N PRO A 216 10.41 -0.13 19.60
CA PRO A 216 11.62 -0.33 18.80
C PRO A 216 11.34 -0.64 17.32
N CYS A 217 10.21 -1.27 17.01
CA CYS A 217 9.84 -1.58 15.63
C CYS A 217 9.60 -0.33 14.76
N CYS A 218 9.30 0.83 15.36
CA CYS A 218 9.10 2.07 14.63
C CYS A 218 10.40 2.82 14.31
N GLY A 219 11.54 2.40 14.87
CA GLY A 219 12.85 3.02 14.59
C GLY A 219 13.29 2.90 13.13
N GLY A 220 12.81 1.86 12.42
CA GLY A 220 13.08 1.67 11.00
C GLY A 220 12.55 2.81 10.11
N LEU A 221 11.48 3.49 10.53
CA LEU A 221 10.84 4.53 9.72
C LEU A 221 11.75 5.75 9.55
N LEU A 222 12.35 6.22 10.65
CA LEU A 222 13.32 7.32 10.60
C LEU A 222 14.55 6.94 9.77
N ARG A 223 15.03 5.69 9.90
CA ARG A 223 16.17 5.20 9.12
C ARG A 223 15.89 5.24 7.62
N LEU A 224 14.75 4.74 7.18
CA LEU A 224 14.34 4.78 5.77
C LEU A 224 14.31 6.22 5.23
N VAL A 225 13.76 7.16 6.01
CA VAL A 225 13.68 8.57 5.65
C VAL A 225 15.07 9.21 5.54
N LEU A 226 15.95 9.00 6.52
CA LEU A 226 17.30 9.57 6.50
C LEU A 226 18.17 8.98 5.38
N GLU A 227 18.03 7.67 5.14
CA GLU A 227 18.73 6.98 4.05
C GLU A 227 18.27 7.51 2.69
N ALA A 228 16.96 7.61 2.46
CA ALA A 228 16.40 8.17 1.24
C ALA A 228 16.81 9.64 1.03
N ARG A 229 16.87 10.45 2.10
CA ARG A 229 17.33 11.85 2.06
C ARG A 229 18.78 11.91 1.60
N ALA A 230 19.64 11.08 2.18
CA ALA A 230 21.05 10.99 1.82
C ALA A 230 21.22 10.56 0.36
N GLN A 231 20.50 9.54 -0.10
CA GLN A 231 20.53 9.08 -1.49
C GLN A 231 20.02 10.12 -2.48
N ALA A 232 19.05 10.95 -2.09
CA ALA A 232 18.54 12.05 -2.90
C ALA A 232 19.48 13.28 -2.92
N GLY A 233 20.53 13.31 -2.09
CA GLY A 233 21.36 14.50 -1.90
C GLY A 233 20.57 15.69 -1.33
N SER A 234 19.46 15.43 -0.64
CA SER A 234 18.56 16.49 -0.17
C SER A 234 18.99 17.06 1.19
N ALA A 235 19.03 18.38 1.28
CA ALA A 235 19.33 19.10 2.52
C ALA A 235 18.08 19.36 3.39
N VAL A 236 16.90 18.83 3.03
CA VAL A 236 15.64 19.08 3.75
C VAL A 236 15.77 18.78 5.24
N PRO A 237 15.33 19.67 6.14
CA PRO A 237 15.33 19.40 7.57
C PRO A 237 14.33 18.29 7.90
N VAL A 238 14.76 17.32 8.73
CA VAL A 238 13.92 16.21 9.19
C VAL A 238 13.68 16.33 10.69
N GLU A 239 12.43 16.55 11.11
CA GLU A 239 12.02 16.53 12.52
C GLU A 239 11.46 15.15 12.87
N GLU A 240 12.07 14.45 13.82
CA GLU A 240 11.50 13.25 14.43
C GLU A 240 10.60 13.65 15.61
N VAL A 241 9.38 13.11 15.61
CA VAL A 241 8.43 13.19 16.72
C VAL A 241 8.20 11.78 17.26
N VAL A 242 8.42 11.59 18.56
CA VAL A 242 8.21 10.29 19.24
C VAL A 242 6.93 10.34 20.05
N ILE A 243 6.01 9.42 19.76
CA ILE A 243 4.71 9.26 20.42
C ILE A 243 4.78 8.03 21.34
N GLY A 244 4.39 8.19 22.61
CA GLY A 244 4.28 7.09 23.56
C GLY A 244 3.13 6.15 23.23
N VAL A 245 3.17 4.90 23.70
CA VAL A 245 2.07 3.94 23.51
C VAL A 245 0.76 4.39 24.16
N SER A 246 0.84 5.31 25.13
CA SER A 246 -0.29 5.98 25.77
C SER A 246 -0.79 7.23 25.04
N GLY A 247 -0.13 7.64 23.95
CA GLY A 247 -0.53 8.77 23.11
C GLY A 247 0.19 10.09 23.40
N ASP A 248 0.98 10.17 24.47
CA ASP A 248 1.74 11.38 24.83
C ASP A 248 2.88 11.67 23.86
N LEU A 249 3.15 12.95 23.61
CA LEU A 249 4.33 13.38 22.84
C LEU A 249 5.57 13.37 23.75
N LEU A 250 6.49 12.44 23.49
CA LEU A 250 7.66 12.21 24.35
C LEU A 250 8.86 13.10 23.98
N SER A 251 9.12 13.29 22.68
CA SER A 251 10.27 14.08 22.24
C SER A 251 10.14 14.59 20.81
N ARG A 252 10.83 15.70 20.51
CA ARG A 252 11.05 16.23 19.16
C ARG A 252 12.54 16.45 18.93
N ARG A 253 13.09 16.00 17.80
CA ARG A 253 14.53 16.11 17.45
C ARG A 253 14.69 16.44 15.97
N GLU A 254 15.65 17.29 15.62
CA GLU A 254 15.94 17.64 14.22
C GLU A 254 17.21 16.95 13.71
N PHE A 255 17.23 16.58 12.43
CA PHE A 255 18.30 15.91 11.68
C PHE A 255 18.55 16.59 10.33
#